data_AF-A0AA96Y5K9-F1
#
_entry.id   AF-A0AA96Y5K9-F1
#
_cell.length_a   1.000
_cell.length_b   1.000
_cell.length_c   1.000
_cell.angle_alpha   90.00
_cell.angle_beta   90.00
_cell.angle_gamma   90.00
#
_symmetry.space_group_name_H-M   'P 1'
#
loop_
_entity.id
_entity.type
_entity.pdbx_description
1 polymer ?
#
loop_
_entity_poly.entity_id
_entity_poly.type
_entity_poly.pdbx_seq_one_letter_code
_entity_poly.pdbx_strand_id
1 'polypeptide(L)'
;MVCDTELCIIAINAAQVPSARLDDDDVPRIVSSLLPFGSPVITISRDTLEVIDSGYAYQGHVAKTSGTQIPTTSFLNSEYTDISVVIYSNVDVLNFPENLGRGLLLFHNPLARNPLPLGFLQCGLSIGSMMKN
;
A
#
# COMPACT_ATOMS: atom_id res chain seq x y z
N MET A 1 23.97 -0.15 -3.04
CA MET A 1 24.20 -1.60 -2.91
C MET A 1 23.99 -1.91 -1.44
N VAL A 2 22.87 -2.53 -1.09
CA VAL A 2 22.57 -3.02 0.27
C VAL A 2 23.20 -4.42 0.36
N CYS A 3 23.82 -4.77 1.48
CA CYS A 3 24.41 -6.10 1.64
C CYS A 3 23.31 -7.17 1.56
N ASP A 4 23.61 -8.36 1.01
CA ASP A 4 22.61 -9.42 0.78
C ASP A 4 21.88 -9.91 2.04
N THR A 5 22.35 -9.55 3.23
CA THR A 5 21.75 -9.89 4.54
C THR A 5 21.09 -8.70 5.25
N GLU A 6 21.19 -7.50 4.70
CA GLU A 6 20.65 -6.29 5.35
C GLU A 6 19.18 -6.08 5.00
N LEU A 7 18.43 -5.55 5.97
CA LEU A 7 17.06 -5.13 5.78
C LEU A 7 17.03 -3.78 5.04
N CYS A 8 16.23 -3.68 3.99
CA CYS A 8 15.96 -2.40 3.34
C CYS A 8 14.55 -1.94 3.72
N ILE A 9 14.48 -0.85 4.48
CA ILE A 9 13.23 -0.23 4.92
C ILE A 9 13.10 1.11 4.21
N ILE A 10 11.99 1.32 3.50
CA ILE A 10 11.65 2.61 2.91
C ILE A 10 10.62 3.30 3.81
N ALA A 11 10.95 4.49 4.30
CA ALA A 11 10.03 5.32 5.08
C ALA A 11 9.46 6.45 4.22
N ILE A 12 8.14 6.57 4.16
CA ILE A 12 7.41 7.58 3.39
C ILE A 12 6.52 8.37 4.32
N ASN A 13 6.70 9.70 4.32
CA ASN A 13 5.74 10.63 4.92
C ASN A 13 4.98 11.35 3.79
N ALA A 14 3.67 11.20 3.77
CA ALA A 14 2.76 11.76 2.79
C ALA A 14 1.93 12.95 3.32
N ALA A 15 2.30 13.54 4.46
CA ALA A 15 1.64 14.71 5.07
C ALA A 15 1.37 15.87 4.09
N GLN A 16 2.27 16.07 3.12
CA GLN A 16 2.18 17.13 2.12
C GLN A 16 1.63 16.66 0.77
N VAL A 17 1.19 15.40 0.67
CA VAL A 17 0.52 14.87 -0.52
C VAL A 17 -0.98 15.13 -0.36
N PRO A 18 -1.60 16.02 -1.15
CA PRO A 18 -2.99 16.42 -0.94
C PRO A 18 -3.98 15.24 -0.93
N SER A 19 -3.73 14.26 -1.80
CA SER A 19 -4.57 13.05 -1.89
C SER A 19 -4.35 12.04 -0.76
N ALA A 20 -3.24 12.10 -0.03
CA ALA A 20 -2.97 11.19 1.09
C ALA A 20 -3.80 11.53 2.33
N ARG A 21 -4.33 12.75 2.41
CA ARG A 21 -5.30 13.14 3.45
C ARG A 21 -6.71 12.64 3.15
N LEU A 22 -6.96 12.21 1.91
CA LEU A 22 -8.22 11.61 1.47
C LEU A 22 -8.21 10.08 1.62
N ASP A 23 -7.20 9.52 2.32
CA ASP A 23 -7.10 8.10 2.66
C ASP A 23 -8.24 7.63 3.63
N ASP A 24 -9.37 8.36 3.71
CA ASP A 24 -10.65 7.86 4.24
C ASP A 24 -11.29 6.81 3.30
N ASP A 25 -10.76 6.64 2.07
CA ASP A 25 -11.07 5.50 1.21
C ASP A 25 -10.57 4.18 1.85
N ASP A 26 -11.32 3.08 1.69
CA ASP A 26 -11.01 1.74 2.25
C ASP A 26 -9.58 1.23 1.92
N VAL A 27 -8.93 1.78 0.89
CA VAL A 27 -7.56 1.42 0.46
C VAL A 27 -6.66 2.66 0.51
N PRO A 28 -5.69 2.73 1.45
CA PRO A 28 -4.75 3.84 1.53
C PRO A 28 -3.95 4.03 0.24
N ARG A 29 -3.64 5.28 -0.15
CA ARG A 29 -2.95 5.59 -1.42
C ARG A 29 -1.63 4.87 -1.62
N ILE A 30 -0.92 4.60 -0.52
CA ILE A 30 0.32 3.81 -0.54
C ILE A 30 0.08 2.40 -1.04
N VAL A 31 -1.05 1.77 -0.74
CA VAL A 31 -1.40 0.44 -1.24
C VAL A 31 -1.49 0.45 -2.76
N SER A 32 -2.20 1.42 -3.35
CA SER A 32 -2.32 1.55 -4.81
C SER A 32 -1.00 1.88 -5.53
N SER A 33 0.05 2.31 -4.80
CA SER A 33 1.40 2.47 -5.38
C SER A 33 2.27 1.21 -5.31
N LEU A 34 1.95 0.30 -4.38
CA LEU A 34 2.72 -0.93 -4.14
C LEU A 34 2.05 -2.14 -4.82
N LEU A 35 0.72 -2.12 -4.92
CA LEU A 35 -0.13 -3.17 -5.45
C LEU A 35 -1.14 -2.57 -6.44
N PRO A 36 -1.60 -3.34 -7.44
CA PRO A 36 -2.40 -2.83 -8.55
C PRO A 36 -3.89 -2.64 -8.20
N PHE A 37 -4.18 -2.03 -7.05
CA PHE A 37 -5.54 -1.69 -6.62
C PHE A 37 -6.00 -0.39 -7.29
N GLY A 38 -7.06 -0.49 -8.10
CA GLY A 38 -7.77 0.64 -8.70
C GLY A 38 -9.05 1.00 -7.95
N SER A 39 -10.01 1.57 -8.68
CA SER A 39 -11.30 2.01 -8.10
C SER A 39 -12.14 0.86 -7.56
N PRO A 40 -12.92 1.07 -6.49
CA PRO A 40 -13.95 0.14 -6.05
C PRO A 40 -14.94 -0.19 -7.17
N VAL A 41 -15.33 -1.45 -7.29
CA VAL A 41 -16.30 -1.94 -8.27
C VAL A 41 -17.31 -2.86 -7.61
N ILE A 42 -18.55 -2.83 -8.12
CA ILE A 42 -19.60 -3.80 -7.80
C ILE A 42 -20.02 -4.52 -9.07
N THR A 43 -20.23 -5.82 -8.97
CA THR A 43 -20.74 -6.64 -10.07
C THR A 43 -22.23 -6.89 -9.84
N ILE A 44 -23.05 -6.52 -10.81
CA ILE A 44 -24.51 -6.65 -10.75
C ILE A 44 -24.94 -7.72 -11.75
N SER A 45 -25.73 -8.68 -11.30
CA SER A 45 -26.40 -9.65 -12.17
C SER A 45 -27.39 -8.92 -13.06
N ARG A 46 -27.27 -9.07 -14.38
CA ARG A 46 -28.20 -8.43 -15.33
C ARG A 46 -29.60 -9.05 -15.29
N ASP A 47 -29.71 -10.31 -14.88
CA ASP A 47 -30.97 -11.04 -14.88
C ASP A 47 -31.78 -10.78 -13.59
N THR A 48 -31.11 -10.64 -12.44
CA THR A 48 -31.76 -10.42 -11.14
C THR A 48 -31.66 -8.99 -10.64
N LEU A 49 -30.78 -8.17 -11.23
CA LEU A 49 -30.40 -6.82 -10.78
C LEU A 49 -29.82 -6.79 -9.36
N GLU A 50 -29.39 -7.93 -8.84
CA GLU A 50 -28.77 -8.06 -7.52
C GLU A 50 -27.25 -7.90 -7.60
N VAL A 51 -26.64 -7.40 -6.53
CA VAL A 51 -25.19 -7.37 -6.37
C VAL A 51 -24.70 -8.79 -6.12
N ILE A 52 -23.83 -9.28 -6.99
CA ILE A 52 -23.25 -10.63 -6.89
C ILE A 52 -21.79 -10.63 -6.45
N ASP A 53 -21.11 -9.49 -6.52
CA ASP A 53 -19.72 -9.35 -6.09
C ASP A 53 -19.37 -7.88 -5.82
N SER A 54 -18.34 -7.64 -5.01
CA SER A 54 -17.74 -6.32 -4.81
C SER A 54 -16.23 -6.45 -4.58
N GLY A 55 -15.47 -5.45 -5.03
CA GLY A 55 -14.02 -5.47 -4.89
C GLY A 55 -13.38 -4.22 -5.49
N TYR A 56 -12.17 -4.39 -6.02
CA TYR A 56 -11.41 -3.32 -6.65
C TYR A 56 -11.03 -3.71 -8.07
N ALA A 57 -11.13 -2.77 -9.00
CA ALA A 57 -10.63 -2.96 -10.35
C ALA A 57 -9.11 -3.16 -10.33
N TYR A 58 -8.60 -3.98 -11.24
CA TYR A 58 -7.17 -4.09 -11.47
C TYR A 58 -6.65 -2.81 -12.15
N GLN A 59 -5.68 -2.15 -11.52
CA GLN A 59 -5.00 -0.99 -12.07
C GLN A 59 -3.49 -1.20 -11.99
N GLY A 60 -2.92 -1.86 -13.02
CA GLY A 60 -1.48 -2.17 -13.07
C GLY A 60 -0.57 -0.99 -13.44
N HIS A 61 -1.13 0.14 -13.89
CA HIS A 61 -0.38 1.34 -14.26
C HIS A 61 -1.14 2.62 -13.92
N VAL A 62 -0.39 3.69 -13.66
CA VAL A 62 -0.87 5.07 -13.60
C VAL A 62 -0.14 5.93 -14.63
N ALA A 63 -0.88 6.81 -15.32
CA ALA A 63 -0.31 7.69 -16.32
C ALA A 63 0.15 9.01 -15.70
N LYS A 64 1.37 9.43 -15.99
CA LYS A 64 1.81 10.82 -15.76
C LYS A 64 1.11 11.76 -16.75
N THR A 65 1.11 13.07 -16.47
CA THR A 65 0.65 14.10 -17.43
C THR A 65 1.38 14.02 -18.78
N SER A 66 2.63 13.54 -18.80
CA SER A 66 3.39 13.29 -20.02
C SER A 66 2.92 12.07 -20.83
N GLY A 67 1.94 11.29 -20.34
CA GLY A 67 1.49 10.03 -20.93
C GLY A 67 2.34 8.81 -20.54
N THR A 68 3.47 9.02 -19.84
CA THR A 68 4.32 7.92 -19.35
C THR A 68 3.54 7.03 -18.39
N GLN A 69 3.52 5.73 -18.67
CA GLN A 69 2.89 4.74 -17.80
C GLN A 69 3.87 4.33 -16.69
N ILE A 70 3.43 4.42 -15.45
CA ILE A 70 4.19 3.99 -14.27
C ILE A 70 3.50 2.76 -13.69
N PRO A 71 4.19 1.62 -13.57
CA PRO A 71 3.61 0.41 -12.99
C PRO A 71 3.31 0.62 -11.49
N THR A 72 2.23 0.00 -11.03
CA THR A 72 1.78 -0.02 -9.61
C THR A 72 2.01 -1.40 -8.97
N THR A 73 2.83 -2.23 -9.60
CA THR A 73 3.02 -3.65 -9.27
C THR A 73 4.30 -3.89 -8.47
N SER A 74 4.79 -2.89 -7.73
CA SER A 74 6.09 -2.96 -7.05
C SER A 74 6.24 -4.19 -6.15
N PHE A 75 5.20 -4.55 -5.38
CA PHE A 75 5.22 -5.73 -4.50
C PHE A 75 4.87 -7.04 -5.22
N LEU A 76 4.69 -6.99 -6.55
CA LEU A 76 4.54 -8.16 -7.42
C LEU A 76 5.72 -8.33 -8.39
N ASN A 77 6.69 -7.40 -8.38
CA ASN A 77 7.84 -7.39 -9.30
C ASN A 77 9.11 -7.82 -8.56
N SER A 78 9.79 -8.84 -9.10
CA SER A 78 11.03 -9.39 -8.55
C SER A 78 12.21 -8.42 -8.56
N GLU A 79 12.17 -7.35 -9.35
CA GLU A 79 13.20 -6.29 -9.33
C GLU A 79 13.27 -5.58 -7.96
N TYR A 80 12.21 -5.65 -7.17
CA TYR A 80 12.11 -4.99 -5.87
C TYR A 80 12.30 -5.94 -4.68
N THR A 81 12.86 -7.14 -4.89
CA THR A 81 13.09 -8.12 -3.79
C THR A 81 13.99 -7.57 -2.69
N ASP A 82 14.82 -6.57 -2.98
CA ASP A 82 15.72 -5.98 -1.98
C ASP A 82 14.97 -5.17 -0.93
N ILE A 83 13.74 -4.71 -1.22
CA ILE A 83 12.91 -3.93 -0.29
C ILE A 83 12.19 -4.89 0.65
N SER A 84 12.46 -4.78 1.94
CA SER A 84 11.85 -5.61 3.00
C SER A 84 10.45 -5.12 3.37
N VAL A 85 10.34 -3.82 3.65
CA VAL A 85 9.14 -3.18 4.20
C VAL A 85 9.08 -1.73 3.73
N VAL A 86 7.86 -1.24 3.51
CA VAL A 86 7.55 0.19 3.40
C VAL A 86 6.81 0.63 4.67
N ILE A 87 7.32 1.64 5.34
CA ILE A 87 6.67 2.32 6.46
C ILE A 87 6.04 3.61 5.92
N TYR A 88 4.77 3.82 6.20
CA TYR A 88 4.01 4.95 5.70
C TYR A 88 3.35 5.73 6.84
N SER A 89 3.33 7.04 6.70
CA SER A 89 2.53 7.93 7.54
C SER A 89 2.00 9.09 6.71
N ASN A 90 0.75 9.48 6.93
CA ASN A 90 0.18 10.73 6.43
C ASN A 90 -0.05 11.77 7.56
N VAL A 91 0.60 11.56 8.71
CA VAL A 91 0.47 12.43 9.87
C VAL A 91 1.29 13.71 9.71
N ASP A 92 0.66 14.83 9.99
CA ASP A 92 1.17 16.19 10.11
C ASP A 92 0.84 16.80 11.49
N VAL A 93 1.16 18.08 11.68
CA VAL A 93 0.96 18.79 12.95
C VAL A 93 -0.53 18.95 13.31
N LEU A 94 -1.44 18.90 12.34
CA LEU A 94 -2.88 19.13 12.51
C LEU A 94 -3.70 17.84 12.70
N ASN A 95 -3.18 16.67 12.29
CA ASN A 95 -3.80 15.35 12.51
C ASN A 95 -2.93 14.43 13.38
N PHE A 96 -2.08 15.00 14.24
CA PHE A 96 -1.17 14.25 15.12
C PHE A 96 -1.96 13.33 16.07
N PRO A 97 -1.79 12.00 16.00
CA PRO A 97 -2.50 11.08 16.87
C PRO A 97 -1.92 11.13 18.28
N GLU A 98 -2.76 10.94 19.30
CA GLU A 98 -2.31 10.80 20.70
C GLU A 98 -1.31 9.64 20.88
N ASN A 99 -1.38 8.64 20.00
CA ASN A 99 -0.44 7.53 19.94
C ASN A 99 0.23 7.46 18.56
N LEU A 100 1.53 7.74 18.52
CA LEU A 100 2.38 7.69 17.31
C LEU A 100 2.24 6.37 16.52
N GLY A 101 2.04 5.25 17.20
CA GLY A 101 1.86 3.94 16.57
C GLY A 101 0.59 3.81 15.73
N ARG A 102 -0.43 4.66 15.93
CA ARG A 102 -1.64 4.67 15.09
C ARG A 102 -1.45 5.41 13.76
N GLY A 103 -0.45 6.28 13.68
CA GLY A 103 -0.14 7.05 12.47
C GLY A 103 0.85 6.37 11.52
N LEU A 104 1.30 5.15 11.86
CA LEU A 104 2.32 4.42 11.11
C LEU A 104 1.70 3.14 10.55
N LEU A 105 1.69 3.01 9.22
CA LEU A 105 1.29 1.81 8.50
C LEU A 105 2.54 1.07 8.00
N LEU A 106 2.55 -0.25 8.14
CA LEU A 106 3.64 -1.12 7.70
C LEU A 106 3.14 -2.04 6.59
N PHE A 107 3.82 -1.99 5.45
CA PHE A 107 3.55 -2.83 4.28
C PHE A 107 4.76 -3.73 4.02
N HIS A 108 4.59 -5.03 4.24
CA HIS A 108 5.65 -6.01 3.98
C HIS A 108 5.66 -6.38 2.50
N ASN A 109 6.85 -6.37 1.90
CA ASN A 109 7.00 -6.88 0.54
C ASN A 109 6.93 -8.41 0.57
N PRO A 110 5.95 -9.05 -0.08
CA PRO A 110 5.82 -10.51 -0.09
C PRO A 110 6.97 -11.21 -0.81
N LEU A 111 7.71 -10.48 -1.65
CA LEU A 111 8.87 -10.97 -2.41
C LEU A 111 10.21 -10.56 -1.78
N ALA A 112 10.22 -10.05 -0.54
CA ALA A 112 11.44 -9.60 0.11
C ALA A 112 12.49 -10.73 0.23
N ARG A 113 13.72 -10.49 -0.23
CA ARG A 113 14.87 -11.37 -0.02
C ARG A 113 15.17 -11.50 1.48
N ASN A 114 15.14 -10.37 2.18
CA ASN A 114 15.31 -10.27 3.63
C ASN A 114 14.01 -9.72 4.24
N PRO A 115 13.02 -10.56 4.60
CA PRO A 115 11.77 -10.06 5.18
C PRO A 115 12.00 -9.53 6.60
N LEU A 116 11.33 -8.42 6.92
CA LEU A 116 11.34 -7.88 8.29
C LEU A 116 10.68 -8.89 9.25
N PRO A 117 11.35 -9.34 10.31
CA PRO A 117 10.75 -10.24 11.28
C PRO A 117 9.48 -9.65 11.91
N LEU A 118 8.47 -10.49 12.10
CA LEU A 118 7.24 -10.08 12.79
C LEU A 118 7.58 -9.63 14.23
N GLY A 119 7.02 -8.50 14.64
CA GLY A 119 7.28 -7.91 15.96
C GLY A 119 8.61 -7.18 16.10
N PHE A 120 9.42 -7.07 15.03
CA PHE A 120 10.64 -6.25 15.05
C PHE A 120 10.32 -4.78 15.34
N LEU A 121 9.27 -4.25 14.68
CA LEU A 121 8.69 -2.96 15.04
C LEU A 121 7.57 -3.19 16.05
N GLN A 122 7.71 -2.59 17.23
CA GLN A 122 6.77 -2.71 18.35
C GLN A 122 5.61 -1.70 18.27
N CYS A 123 5.55 -0.91 17.19
CA CYS A 123 4.54 0.10 16.95
C CYS A 123 4.17 0.13 15.45
N GLY A 124 2.98 0.65 15.13
CA GLY A 124 2.42 0.68 13.78
C GLY A 124 1.39 -0.42 13.52
N LEU A 125 0.53 -0.22 12.51
CA LEU A 125 -0.42 -1.22 12.01
C LEU A 125 0.18 -1.95 10.81
N SER A 126 0.35 -3.27 10.92
CA SER A 126 0.81 -4.11 9.80
C SER A 126 -0.36 -4.53 8.92
N ILE A 127 -0.34 -4.11 7.65
CA ILE A 127 -1.36 -4.48 6.66
C ILE A 127 -0.82 -5.64 5.83
N GLY A 128 -0.93 -6.86 6.39
CA GLY A 128 -0.61 -8.13 5.71
C GLY A 128 -1.79 -9.10 5.63
N SER A 129 -2.92 -8.77 6.27
CA SER A 129 -4.07 -9.68 6.43
C SER A 129 -5.20 -9.47 5.41
N MET A 130 -5.21 -8.39 4.63
CA MET A 130 -6.26 -8.12 3.63
C MET A 130 -6.14 -8.97 2.35
N MET A 131 -5.17 -9.88 2.27
CA MET A 131 -4.91 -10.75 1.11
C MET A 131 -5.45 -12.18 1.27
N LYS A 132 -6.30 -12.45 2.27
CA LYS A 132 -6.97 -13.75 2.42
C LYS A 132 -8.46 -13.61 2.11
N ASN A 133 -8.83 -13.94 0.88
CA ASN A 133 -10.14 -14.49 0.54
C ASN A 133 -9.95 -15.96 0.18
#